data_AF-A0A2M9LJU5-F1
#
_entry.id   AF-A0A2M9LJU5-F1
#
_cell.length_a   1.000
_cell.length_b   1.000
_cell.length_c   1.000
_cell.angle_alpha   90.00
_cell.angle_beta   90.00
_cell.angle_gamma   90.00
#
_symmetry.space_group_name_H-M   'P 1'
#
loop_
_entity.id
_entity.type
_entity.pdbx_description
1 polymer ?
#
loop_
_entity_poly.entity_id
_entity_poly.type
_entity_poly.pdbx_seq_one_letter_code
_entity_poly.pdbx_strand_id
1 'polypeptide(L)'
;MVTEGLGNVGDAVELRDEELRLVAIRRRATQLAVALVREPFSVDTDAQLRSYVEQDADEAQVLVREVLALPPARLRERIAELTRSTTVRGEVTA
;
A
#
# COMPACT_ATOMS: atom_id res chain seq x y z
N MET A 1 31.28 25.79 23.63
CA MET A 1 29.85 25.52 23.37
C MET A 1 29.75 24.98 21.96
N VAL A 2 29.64 23.66 21.84
CA VAL A 2 29.41 22.98 20.57
C VAL A 2 27.98 22.46 20.65
N THR A 3 27.05 23.15 20.00
CA THR A 3 25.70 22.65 19.76
C THR A 3 25.71 22.07 18.35
N GLU A 4 26.17 20.82 18.23
CA GLU A 4 25.91 20.03 17.04
C GLU A 4 24.42 19.68 17.04
N GLY A 5 23.70 20.30 16.12
CA GLY A 5 22.31 20.02 15.83
C GLY A 5 22.18 18.58 15.36
N LEU A 6 21.47 17.78 16.15
CA LEU A 6 20.99 16.46 15.80
C LEU A 6 20.13 16.60 14.53
N GLY A 7 20.71 16.24 13.39
CA GLY A 7 20.04 16.17 12.10
C GLY A 7 18.91 15.16 12.17
N ASN A 8 17.70 15.72 12.21
CA ASN A 8 16.37 15.16 12.05
C ASN A 8 16.25 13.63 11.88
N VAL A 9 15.57 13.04 12.86
CA VAL A 9 14.99 11.69 12.88
C VAL A 9 14.25 11.40 11.57
N GLY A 10 14.43 10.18 11.06
CA GLY A 10 13.99 9.71 9.74
C GLY A 10 12.63 10.25 9.29
N ASP A 11 12.67 10.98 8.17
CA ASP A 11 11.48 11.49 7.51
C ASP A 11 10.66 10.28 7.01
N ALA A 12 9.50 10.06 7.65
CA ALA A 12 8.57 9.04 7.22
C ALA A 12 8.00 9.51 5.88
N VAL A 13 8.39 8.84 4.79
CA VAL A 13 7.86 9.17 3.46
C VAL A 13 6.36 8.87 3.48
N GLU A 14 5.56 9.93 3.41
CA GLU A 14 4.12 9.82 3.33
C GLU A 14 3.70 9.24 1.97
N LEU A 15 2.76 8.30 2.03
CA LEU A 15 2.10 7.79 0.85
C LEU A 15 1.16 8.87 0.32
N ARG A 16 1.12 9.01 -1.00
CA ARG A 16 0.13 9.86 -1.67
C ARG A 16 -1.25 9.23 -1.52
N ASP A 17 -2.30 10.04 -1.67
CA ASP A 17 -3.68 9.59 -1.50
C ASP A 17 -4.05 8.43 -2.45
N GLU A 18 -3.54 8.44 -3.68
CA GLU A 18 -3.71 7.35 -4.65
C GLU A 18 -3.00 6.07 -4.19
N GLU A 19 -1.79 6.20 -3.64
CA GLU A 19 -1.00 5.09 -3.13
C GLU A 19 -1.64 4.48 -1.87
N LEU A 20 -2.17 5.32 -0.98
CA LEU A 20 -2.94 4.89 0.20
C LEU A 20 -4.19 4.11 -0.20
N ARG A 21 -4.95 4.63 -1.17
CA ARG A 21 -6.14 3.97 -1.70
C ARG A 21 -5.79 2.63 -2.34
N LEU A 22 -4.76 2.58 -3.19
CA LEU A 22 -4.30 1.35 -3.80
C LEU A 22 -3.84 0.31 -2.76
N VAL A 23 -3.14 0.74 -1.71
CA VAL A 23 -2.74 -0.14 -0.60
C VAL A 23 -3.95 -0.68 0.15
N ALA A 24 -4.96 0.16 0.42
CA ALA A 24 -6.18 -0.25 1.10
C ALA A 24 -6.97 -1.28 0.28
N ILE A 25 -7.16 -1.03 -1.02
CA ILE A 25 -7.83 -1.96 -1.94
C ILE A 25 -7.07 -3.30 -2.01
N ARG A 26 -5.74 -3.27 -2.16
CA ARG A 26 -4.91 -4.49 -2.16
C ARG A 26 -5.07 -5.31 -0.88
N ARG A 27 -5.16 -4.64 0.29
CA ARG A 27 -5.37 -5.32 1.57
C ARG A 27 -6.74 -6.00 1.61
N ARG A 28 -7.81 -5.33 1.19
CA ARG A 28 -9.15 -5.92 1.08
C ARG A 28 -9.16 -7.11 0.12
N ALA A 29 -8.53 -6.98 -1.06
CA ALA A 29 -8.39 -8.09 -2.01
C ALA A 29 -7.70 -9.31 -1.39
N THR A 30 -6.65 -9.08 -0.60
CA THR A 30 -5.91 -10.16 0.09
C THR A 30 -6.78 -10.84 1.15
N GLN A 31 -7.52 -10.06 1.94
CA GLN A 31 -8.45 -10.60 2.95
C GLN A 31 -9.56 -11.44 2.30
N LEU A 32 -10.14 -10.93 1.20
CA LEU A 32 -11.13 -11.66 0.42
C LEU A 32 -10.56 -12.96 -0.16
N ALA A 33 -9.33 -12.94 -0.69
CA ALA A 33 -8.68 -14.16 -1.19
C ALA A 33 -8.52 -15.21 -0.08
N VAL A 34 -8.14 -14.78 1.13
CA VAL A 34 -8.09 -15.68 2.31
C VAL A 34 -9.48 -16.22 2.66
N ALA A 35 -10.51 -15.39 2.65
CA ALA A 35 -11.89 -15.79 2.94
C ALA A 35 -12.41 -16.81 1.92
N LEU A 36 -12.18 -16.59 0.62
CA LEU A 36 -12.54 -17.52 -0.45
C LEU A 36 -11.86 -18.88 -0.34
N VAL A 37 -10.63 -18.94 0.20
CA VAL A 37 -9.94 -20.21 0.44
C VAL A 37 -10.49 -20.92 1.67
N ARG A 38 -10.78 -20.18 2.74
CA ARG A 38 -11.20 -20.77 4.02
C ARG A 38 -12.68 -21.15 4.05
N GLU A 39 -13.53 -20.29 3.51
CA GLU A 39 -14.99 -20.36 3.60
C GLU A 39 -15.65 -19.91 2.28
N PRO A 40 -15.44 -20.65 1.16
CA PRO A 40 -15.84 -20.23 -0.19
C PRO A 40 -17.34 -20.02 -0.39
N PHE A 41 -18.17 -20.72 0.39
CA PHE A 41 -19.63 -20.72 0.22
C PHE A 41 -20.36 -20.06 1.40
N SER A 42 -19.64 -19.35 2.28
CA SER A 42 -20.29 -18.59 3.33
C SER A 42 -20.94 -17.32 2.74
N VAL A 43 -22.09 -16.95 3.29
CA VAL A 43 -22.81 -15.73 2.89
C VAL A 43 -21.95 -14.48 3.13
N ASP A 44 -21.13 -14.50 4.18
CA ASP A 44 -20.23 -13.39 4.50
C ASP A 44 -19.10 -13.24 3.46
N THR A 45 -18.53 -14.35 2.98
CA THR A 45 -17.53 -14.31 1.90
C THR A 45 -18.16 -13.81 0.60
N ASP A 46 -19.37 -14.25 0.26
CA ASP A 46 -20.12 -13.74 -0.91
C ASP A 46 -20.41 -12.24 -0.80
N ALA A 47 -20.82 -11.76 0.37
CA ALA A 47 -21.04 -10.34 0.63
C ALA A 47 -19.74 -9.52 0.48
N GLN A 48 -18.61 -10.03 0.99
CA GLN A 48 -17.30 -9.41 0.82
C GLN A 48 -16.88 -9.37 -0.65
N LEU A 49 -17.10 -10.46 -1.40
CA LEU A 49 -16.82 -10.52 -2.83
C LEU A 49 -17.63 -9.47 -3.60
N ARG A 50 -18.93 -9.39 -3.35
CA ARG A 50 -19.82 -8.41 -3.98
C ARG A 50 -19.38 -6.97 -3.66
N SER A 51 -19.13 -6.67 -2.39
CA SER A 51 -18.64 -5.36 -1.95
C SER A 51 -17.33 -4.98 -2.64
N TYR A 52 -16.38 -5.92 -2.76
CA TYR A 52 -15.11 -5.67 -3.44
C TYR A 52 -15.32 -5.40 -4.94
N VAL A 53 -16.17 -6.16 -5.61
CA VAL A 53 -16.47 -5.96 -7.04
C VAL A 53 -17.13 -4.60 -7.28
N GLU A 54 -18.09 -4.22 -6.44
CA GLU A 54 -18.85 -2.97 -6.62
C GLU A 54 -18.05 -1.71 -6.28
N GLN A 55 -17.12 -1.79 -5.32
CA GLN A 55 -16.48 -0.60 -4.75
C GLN A 55 -15.00 -0.49 -5.10
N ASP A 56 -14.29 -1.62 -5.20
CA ASP A 56 -12.83 -1.63 -5.23
C ASP A 56 -12.25 -2.04 -6.58
N ALA A 57 -12.91 -2.95 -7.30
CA ALA A 57 -12.33 -3.61 -8.48
C ALA A 57 -12.03 -2.63 -9.62
N ASP A 58 -12.94 -1.71 -9.92
CA ASP A 58 -12.76 -0.71 -10.99
C ASP A 58 -11.75 0.37 -10.58
N GLU A 59 -11.83 0.86 -9.35
CA GLU A 59 -10.87 1.85 -8.83
C GLU A 59 -9.44 1.29 -8.84
N ALA A 60 -9.25 0.03 -8.43
CA ALA A 60 -7.96 -0.64 -8.49
C ALA A 60 -7.37 -0.65 -9.91
N GLN A 61 -8.20 -0.95 -10.91
CA GLN A 61 -7.76 -0.98 -12.30
C GLN A 61 -7.34 0.40 -12.80
N VAL A 62 -8.08 1.44 -12.44
CA VAL A 62 -7.75 2.83 -12.78
C VAL A 62 -6.40 3.21 -12.16
N LEU A 63 -6.26 3.03 -10.84
CA LEU A 63 -5.04 3.38 -10.11
C LEU A 63 -3.82 2.62 -10.62
N VAL A 64 -3.96 1.32 -10.94
CA VAL A 64 -2.86 0.53 -11.51
C VAL A 64 -2.46 1.06 -12.89
N ARG A 65 -3.42 1.43 -13.75
CA ARG A 65 -3.11 2.02 -15.06
C ARG A 65 -2.38 3.35 -14.93
N GLU A 66 -2.80 4.20 -14.00
CA GLU A 66 -2.14 5.47 -13.72
C GLU A 66 -0.70 5.28 -13.25
N VAL A 67 -0.47 4.33 -12.33
CA VAL A 67 0.87 3.98 -11.86
C VAL A 67 1.72 3.44 -13.03
N LEU A 68 1.19 2.54 -13.85
CA LEU A 68 1.93 1.95 -14.98
C LEU A 68 2.19 2.96 -16.11
N ALA A 69 1.42 4.04 -16.20
CA ALA A 69 1.65 5.13 -17.14
C ALA A 69 2.83 6.03 -16.74
N LEU A 70 3.30 5.96 -15.49
CA LEU A 70 4.45 6.74 -15.05
C LEU A 70 5.75 6.26 -15.72
N PRO A 71 6.68 7.18 -16.07
CA PRO A 71 7.97 6.79 -16.60
C PRO A 71 8.72 5.84 -15.64
N PRO A 72 9.41 4.80 -16.13
CA PRO A 72 10.10 3.84 -15.28
C PRO A 72 11.11 4.46 -14.30
N ALA A 73 11.75 5.58 -14.68
CA ALA A 73 12.64 6.32 -13.78
C ALA A 73 11.90 6.86 -12.55
N ARG A 74 10.71 7.43 -12.74
CA ARG A 74 9.86 7.96 -11.66
C ARG A 74 9.35 6.86 -10.74
N LEU A 75 8.99 5.71 -11.31
CA LEU A 75 8.60 4.54 -10.51
C LEU A 75 9.75 4.05 -9.63
N ARG A 76 10.97 3.95 -10.19
CA ARG A 76 12.15 3.53 -9.42
C ARG A 76 12.53 4.53 -8.32
N GLU A 77 12.47 5.83 -8.62
CA GLU A 77 12.66 6.89 -7.61
C GLU A 77 11.67 6.71 -6.46
N ARG A 78 10.38 6.54 -6.77
CA ARG A 78 9.34 6.40 -5.75
C ARG A 78 9.51 5.11 -4.94
N ILE A 79 9.83 3.99 -5.58
CA ILE A 79 10.13 2.73 -4.88
C ILE A 79 11.35 2.89 -3.96
N ALA A 80 12.43 3.53 -4.42
CA ALA A 80 13.62 3.76 -3.61
C ALA A 80 13.34 4.66 -2.41
N GLU A 81 12.51 5.68 -2.58
CA GLU A 81 12.02 6.55 -1.52
C GLU A 81 11.26 5.75 -0.44
N LEU A 82 10.25 4.98 -0.85
CA LEU A 82 9.43 4.15 0.05
C LEU A 82 10.23 3.05 0.77
N THR A 83 11.21 2.47 0.09
CA THR A 83 12.05 1.40 0.65
C THR A 83 12.99 1.94 1.72
N ARG A 84 13.61 3.12 1.49
CA ARG A 84 14.54 3.74 2.46
C ARG A 84 13.85 4.12 3.77
N SER A 85 12.63 4.65 3.73
CA SER A 85 11.87 4.97 4.95
C SER A 85 11.40 3.72 5.69
N THR A 86 11.22 2.59 5.01
CA THR A 86 10.85 1.32 5.65
C THR A 86 12.04 0.72 6.41
N THR A 87 13.27 0.88 5.91
CA THR A 87 14.48 0.36 6.58
C THR A 87 14.73 0.99 7.96
N VAL A 88 14.40 2.27 8.15
CA VAL A 88 14.52 2.95 9.46
C VAL A 88 13.52 2.41 10.50
N ARG A 89 12.39 1.84 10.06
CA ARG A 89 11.39 1.23 10.97
C ARG A 89 11.71 -0.22 11.36
N GLY A 90 12.65 -0.86 10.66
CA GLY A 90 13.06 -2.24 10.90
C GLY A 90 14.18 -2.43 11.94
N GLU A 91 14.84 -1.35 12.39
CA GLU A 91 15.91 -1.43 13.39
C GLU A 91 15.43 -1.27 14.84
N VAL A 92 14.13 -1.12 15.09
CA VAL A 92 13.55 -1.07 16.44
C VAL A 92 12.58 -2.23 16.64
N THR A 93 13.14 -3.42 16.80
CA THR A 93 12.78 -4.48 17.78
C THR A 93 13.45 -5.77 17.35
N ALA A 94 14.69 -5.96 17.79
CA ALA A 94 15.31 -7.27 17.97
C ALA A 94 15.57 -7.46 19.47
#